data_AF-T1ANS8-F1
#
_entry.id   AF-T1ANS8-F1
#
_cell.length_a   1.000
_cell.length_b   1.000
_cell.length_c   1.000
_cell.angle_alpha   90.00
_cell.angle_beta   90.00
_cell.angle_gamma   90.00
#
_symmetry.space_group_name_H-M   'P 1'
#
loop_
_entity.id
_entity.type
_entity.pdbx_description
1 polymer ?
#
loop_
_entity_poly.entity_id
_entity_poly.type
_entity_poly.pdbx_seq_one_letter_code
_entity_poly.pdbx_strand_id
1 'polypeptide(L)'
;QTRSPSGYYVLSPIYVQCPVPEEHRDGPNAVNEAKEEITETILTLLERYAPNMTRDKIVATYVNTPQDSEFRNMAFVGGNWYGLRESADEWWSKRPLPELARYRTPIDNLYLCNHTSHPGGLCLIAVPYNLMLTYS
;
A
#
# COMPACT_ATOMS: atom_id res chain seq x y z
N GLN A 1 -2.40 16.32 -20.59
CA GLN A 1 -2.71 14.97 -21.12
C GLN A 1 -3.57 14.25 -20.08
N THR A 2 -4.74 13.75 -20.45
CA THR A 2 -5.57 12.93 -19.56
C THR A 2 -5.02 11.50 -19.53
N ARG A 3 -5.17 10.78 -18.41
CA ARG A 3 -4.73 9.38 -18.27
C ARG A 3 -5.66 8.38 -18.97
N SER A 4 -6.65 8.87 -19.71
CA SER A 4 -7.65 8.07 -20.43
C SER A 4 -7.92 8.66 -21.83
N PRO A 5 -8.35 7.83 -22.80
CA PRO A 5 -8.88 8.29 -24.07
C PRO A 5 -10.12 9.17 -23.88
N SER A 6 -10.43 9.99 -24.90
CA SER A 6 -11.61 10.86 -24.88
C SER A 6 -12.90 10.05 -24.64
N GLY A 7 -13.76 10.52 -23.74
CA GLY A 7 -15.01 9.84 -23.36
C GLY A 7 -14.87 8.76 -22.30
N TYR A 8 -13.64 8.42 -21.87
CA TYR A 8 -13.39 7.43 -20.82
C TYR A 8 -12.73 8.07 -19.60
N TYR A 9 -12.90 7.45 -18.44
CA TYR A 9 -12.37 7.92 -17.17
C TYR A 9 -11.71 6.77 -16.41
N VAL A 10 -10.65 7.08 -15.66
CA VAL A 10 -10.02 6.13 -14.74
C VAL A 10 -10.55 6.42 -13.35
N LEU A 11 -11.28 5.47 -12.78
CA LEU A 11 -11.61 5.47 -11.35
C LEU A 11 -10.52 4.71 -10.60
N SER A 12 -9.60 5.44 -9.98
CA SER A 12 -8.49 4.89 -9.21
C SER A 12 -7.97 5.96 -8.24
N PRO A 13 -7.59 5.60 -7.00
CA PRO A 13 -7.59 4.25 -6.44
C PRO A 13 -8.91 3.89 -5.73
N ILE A 14 -9.25 2.60 -5.72
CA ILE A 14 -10.18 1.99 -4.77
C ILE A 14 -9.36 1.03 -3.93
N TYR A 15 -9.26 1.29 -2.63
CA TYR A 15 -8.51 0.45 -1.70
C TYR A 15 -9.45 -0.34 -0.80
N VAL A 16 -9.14 -1.62 -0.64
CA VAL A 16 -9.69 -2.46 0.42
C VAL A 16 -8.52 -2.87 1.29
N GLN A 17 -8.57 -2.50 2.57
CA GLN A 17 -7.60 -2.98 3.53
C GLN A 17 -7.85 -4.46 3.78
N CYS A 18 -6.92 -5.29 3.34
CA CYS A 18 -6.81 -6.65 3.83
C CYS A 18 -6.05 -6.60 5.17
N PRO A 19 -6.50 -7.31 6.21
CA PRO A 19 -5.72 -7.41 7.43
C PRO A 19 -4.29 -7.89 7.11
N VAL A 20 -3.32 -7.31 7.81
CA VAL A 20 -1.89 -7.65 7.69
C VAL A 20 -1.76 -9.18 7.84
N PRO A 21 -0.97 -9.85 6.99
CA PRO A 21 -1.04 -11.31 6.88
C PRO A 21 -0.43 -11.97 8.11
N GLU A 22 -1.26 -12.19 9.11
CA GLU A 22 -1.37 -13.54 9.66
C GLU A 22 -1.92 -14.39 8.50
N GLU A 23 -1.23 -15.46 8.12
CA GLU A 23 -1.60 -16.26 6.93
C GLU A 23 -3.11 -16.48 6.89
N HIS A 24 -3.74 -16.13 5.77
CA HIS A 24 -5.17 -16.35 5.59
C HIS A 24 -5.47 -17.80 5.99
N ARG A 25 -6.55 -18.05 6.75
CA ARG A 25 -6.84 -19.37 7.32
C ARG A 25 -6.76 -20.50 6.27
N ASP A 26 -7.18 -20.17 5.05
CA ASP A 26 -7.25 -21.11 3.93
C ASP A 26 -5.94 -21.18 3.09
N GLY A 27 -4.87 -20.50 3.54
CA GLY A 27 -3.52 -20.52 2.97
C GLY A 27 -3.10 -19.22 2.27
N PRO A 28 -1.80 -19.09 1.91
CA PRO A 28 -1.23 -17.86 1.36
C PRO A 28 -1.80 -17.42 -0.01
N ASN A 29 -2.41 -18.35 -0.76
CA ASN A 29 -3.01 -18.06 -2.06
C ASN A 29 -4.50 -17.68 -2.00
N ALA A 30 -5.15 -17.82 -0.84
CA ALA A 30 -6.60 -17.72 -0.73
C ALA A 30 -7.16 -16.38 -1.22
N VAL A 31 -6.48 -15.27 -0.93
CA VAL A 31 -6.90 -13.93 -1.41
C VAL A 31 -6.78 -13.80 -2.93
N ASN A 32 -5.76 -14.44 -3.52
CA ASN A 32 -5.59 -14.45 -4.97
C ASN A 32 -6.61 -15.35 -5.66
N GLU A 33 -6.98 -16.47 -5.05
CA GLU A 33 -8.04 -17.35 -5.53
C GLU A 33 -9.42 -16.67 -5.43
N ALA A 34 -9.66 -15.87 -4.39
CA ALA A 34 -10.90 -15.10 -4.21
C ALA A 34 -10.93 -13.76 -4.99
N LYS A 35 -9.94 -13.47 -5.85
CA LYS A 35 -9.78 -12.16 -6.52
C LYS A 35 -11.03 -11.72 -7.29
N GLU A 36 -11.65 -12.64 -8.04
CA GLU A 36 -12.86 -12.35 -8.82
C GLU A 36 -14.06 -12.06 -7.92
N GLU A 37 -14.28 -12.88 -6.87
CA GLU A 37 -15.36 -12.69 -5.90
C GLU A 37 -15.24 -11.35 -5.17
N ILE A 38 -14.04 -11.01 -4.71
CA ILE A 38 -13.75 -9.73 -4.04
C ILE A 38 -14.04 -8.58 -5.01
N THR A 39 -13.63 -8.70 -6.27
CA THR A 39 -13.86 -7.66 -7.28
C THR A 39 -15.34 -7.44 -7.53
N GLU A 40 -16.12 -8.51 -7.74
CA GLU A 40 -17.57 -8.40 -7.93
C GLU A 40 -18.29 -7.83 -6.72
N THR A 41 -17.83 -8.16 -5.51
CA THR A 41 -18.35 -7.59 -4.27
C THR A 41 -18.11 -6.08 -4.22
N ILE A 42 -16.88 -5.63 -4.52
CA ILE A 42 -16.53 -4.20 -4.55
C ILE A 42 -17.33 -3.46 -5.61
N LEU A 43 -17.46 -4.02 -6.81
CA LEU A 43 -18.22 -3.39 -7.89
C LEU A 43 -19.71 -3.31 -7.55
N THR A 44 -20.26 -4.31 -6.84
CA THR A 44 -21.66 -4.28 -6.37
C THR A 44 -21.86 -3.19 -5.31
N LEU A 45 -20.89 -3.02 -4.40
CA LEU A 45 -20.90 -1.92 -3.43
C LEU A 45 -20.77 -0.56 -4.13
N LEU A 46 -19.92 -0.45 -5.15
CA LEU A 46 -19.77 0.76 -5.95
C LEU A 46 -21.10 1.16 -6.58
N GLU A 47 -21.79 0.24 -7.24
CA GLU A 47 -23.10 0.50 -7.83
C GLU A 47 -24.16 0.87 -6.78
N ARG A 48 -24.12 0.23 -5.59
CA ARG A 48 -25.02 0.58 -4.48
C ARG A 48 -24.85 2.03 -4.01
N TYR A 49 -23.61 2.53 -3.92
CA TYR A 49 -23.32 3.89 -3.44
C TYR A 49 -23.25 4.93 -4.56
N ALA A 50 -23.03 4.51 -5.80
CA ALA A 50 -23.06 5.32 -7.01
C ALA A 50 -23.95 4.61 -8.06
N PRO A 51 -25.29 4.78 -7.99
CA PRO A 51 -26.25 4.02 -8.82
C PRO A 51 -26.11 4.18 -10.33
N ASN A 52 -25.40 5.20 -10.78
CA ASN A 52 -25.08 5.44 -12.19
C ASN A 52 -23.82 4.69 -12.67
N MET A 53 -23.05 4.08 -11.75
CA MET A 53 -21.87 3.25 -12.04
C MET A 53 -22.27 1.79 -12.21
N THR A 54 -23.13 1.54 -13.19
CA THR A 54 -23.59 0.19 -13.55
C THR A 54 -22.52 -0.60 -14.30
N ARG A 55 -22.63 -1.92 -14.33
CA ARG A 55 -21.67 -2.83 -15.00
C ARG A 55 -21.39 -2.47 -16.46
N ASP A 56 -22.39 -1.99 -17.21
CA ASP A 56 -22.22 -1.57 -18.62
C ASP A 56 -21.38 -0.30 -18.80
N LYS A 57 -21.09 0.45 -17.71
CA LYS A 57 -20.18 1.60 -17.73
C LYS A 57 -18.72 1.22 -17.48
N ILE A 58 -18.46 -0.03 -17.11
CA ILE A 58 -17.12 -0.51 -16.77
C ILE A 58 -16.55 -1.27 -17.95
N VAL A 59 -15.55 -0.68 -18.59
CA VAL A 59 -14.92 -1.24 -19.80
C VAL A 59 -13.84 -2.26 -19.45
N ALA A 60 -13.14 -2.03 -18.34
CA ALA A 60 -12.08 -2.90 -17.83
C ALA A 60 -11.88 -2.66 -16.34
N THR A 61 -11.45 -3.72 -15.63
CA THR A 61 -10.97 -3.66 -14.26
C THR A 61 -9.53 -4.12 -14.20
N TYR A 62 -8.74 -3.48 -13.35
CA TYR A 62 -7.39 -3.92 -13.01
C TYR A 62 -7.33 -4.08 -11.50
N VAL A 63 -7.00 -5.28 -11.05
CA VAL A 63 -7.01 -5.67 -9.64
C VAL A 63 -5.59 -6.05 -9.25
N ASN A 64 -5.15 -5.53 -8.11
CA ASN A 64 -3.83 -5.79 -7.56
C ASN A 64 -3.99 -6.30 -6.13
N THR A 65 -3.75 -7.59 -5.93
CA THR A 65 -3.81 -8.21 -4.60
C THR A 65 -2.52 -7.96 -3.81
N PRO A 66 -2.50 -8.32 -2.52
CA PRO A 66 -1.27 -8.30 -1.74
C PRO A 66 -0.13 -9.10 -2.38
N GLN A 67 -0.41 -10.33 -2.85
CA GLN A 67 0.57 -11.17 -3.52
C GLN A 67 1.06 -10.55 -4.85
N ASP A 68 0.17 -9.95 -5.64
CA ASP A 68 0.55 -9.24 -6.87
C ASP A 68 1.48 -8.04 -6.58
N SER A 69 1.29 -7.38 -5.43
CA SER A 69 2.11 -6.25 -4.99
C SER A 69 3.50 -6.70 -4.58
N GLU A 70 3.58 -7.75 -3.76
CA GLU A 70 4.82 -8.35 -3.28
C GLU A 70 5.65 -8.93 -4.43
N PHE A 71 4.99 -9.61 -5.39
CA PHE A 71 5.63 -10.13 -6.59
C PHE A 71 6.27 -9.02 -7.44
N ARG A 72 5.61 -7.86 -7.55
CA ARG A 72 6.14 -6.72 -8.33
C ARG A 72 7.18 -5.92 -7.58
N ASN A 73 7.14 -5.91 -6.26
CA ASN A 73 8.08 -5.22 -5.41
C ASN A 73 8.27 -5.98 -4.10
N MET A 74 9.43 -6.61 -3.94
CA MET A 74 9.79 -7.37 -2.73
C MET A 74 9.78 -6.52 -1.45
N ALA A 75 9.82 -5.19 -1.56
CA ALA A 75 9.67 -4.31 -0.39
C ALA A 75 8.22 -4.25 0.16
N PHE A 76 7.23 -4.72 -0.59
CA PHE A 76 5.83 -4.80 -0.18
C PHE A 76 5.51 -6.19 0.35
N VAL A 77 6.25 -6.63 1.38
CA VAL A 77 6.00 -7.90 2.06
C VAL A 77 4.54 -7.97 2.50
N GLY A 78 3.84 -9.04 2.13
CA GLY A 78 2.42 -9.19 2.42
C GLY A 78 1.53 -8.14 1.75
N GLY A 79 2.00 -7.49 0.68
CA GLY A 79 1.33 -6.36 0.03
C GLY A 79 1.29 -5.08 0.85
N ASN A 80 2.05 -5.00 1.96
CA ASN A 80 2.00 -3.87 2.87
C ASN A 80 2.76 -2.67 2.31
N TRP A 81 2.01 -1.70 1.80
CA TRP A 81 2.54 -0.45 1.26
C TRP A 81 3.00 0.55 2.32
N TYR A 82 2.59 0.37 3.59
CA TYR A 82 3.09 1.14 4.74
C TYR A 82 4.45 0.61 5.22
N GLY A 83 4.77 -0.65 4.89
CA GLY A 83 6.03 -1.34 5.19
C GLY A 83 6.24 -1.80 6.63
N LEU A 84 5.32 -1.48 7.55
CA LEU A 84 5.18 -2.08 8.89
C LEU A 84 3.69 -2.13 9.24
N ARG A 85 3.30 -2.84 10.31
CA ARG A 85 1.90 -3.01 10.71
C ARG A 85 1.28 -1.66 11.05
N GLU A 86 0.03 -1.46 10.62
CA GLU A 86 -0.77 -0.29 10.98
C GLU A 86 -1.34 -0.48 12.40
N SER A 87 -0.49 -0.29 13.41
CA SER A 87 -0.82 -0.52 14.82
C SER A 87 -0.27 0.57 15.74
N ALA A 88 -0.87 0.73 16.91
CA ALA A 88 -0.53 1.81 17.85
C ALA A 88 0.91 1.77 18.37
N ASP A 89 1.53 0.59 18.38
CA ASP A 89 2.92 0.36 18.77
C ASP A 89 3.90 0.49 17.59
N GLU A 90 3.43 0.43 16.34
CA GLU A 90 4.25 0.65 15.15
C GLU A 90 3.83 1.92 14.37
N TRP A 91 3.28 2.92 15.05
CA TRP A 91 2.93 4.19 14.43
C TRP A 91 3.92 5.31 14.78
N TRP A 92 4.11 6.22 13.82
CA TRP A 92 4.91 7.45 13.96
C TRP A 92 6.33 7.24 14.48
N SER A 93 6.68 7.83 15.62
CA SER A 93 8.01 7.77 16.23
C SER A 93 8.36 6.41 16.80
N LYS A 94 7.45 5.44 16.77
CA LYS A 94 7.75 4.06 17.18
C LYS A 94 8.23 3.21 16.00
N ARG A 95 8.39 3.79 14.80
CA ARG A 95 8.79 3.10 13.57
C ARG A 95 10.28 3.28 13.25
N PRO A 96 11.01 2.22 12.88
CA PRO A 96 10.70 0.81 13.16
C PRO A 96 10.87 0.45 14.64
N LEU A 97 11.69 1.25 15.34
CA LEU A 97 11.89 1.23 16.78
C LEU A 97 12.03 2.70 17.24
N PRO A 98 11.65 3.05 18.48
CA PRO A 98 11.80 4.40 19.01
C PRO A 98 13.23 4.97 18.91
N GLU A 99 14.24 4.12 19.08
CA GLU A 99 15.66 4.48 19.02
C GLU A 99 16.08 4.94 17.60
N LEU A 100 15.37 4.47 16.58
CA LEU A 100 15.62 4.73 15.16
C LEU A 100 14.72 5.83 14.59
N ALA A 101 13.88 6.46 15.41
CA ALA A 101 12.92 7.49 14.98
C ALA A 101 13.58 8.74 14.39
N ARG A 102 14.86 8.99 14.71
CA ARG A 102 15.70 10.03 14.11
C ARG A 102 16.61 9.50 13.01
N TYR A 103 16.29 8.35 12.45
CA TYR A 103 16.94 7.72 11.29
C TYR A 103 18.38 7.27 11.47
N ARG A 104 19.09 7.66 12.53
CA ARG A 104 20.44 7.18 12.80
C ARG A 104 20.41 5.75 13.31
N THR A 105 21.22 4.88 12.71
CA THR A 105 21.37 3.50 13.17
C THR A 105 22.49 3.37 14.23
N PRO A 106 22.60 2.23 14.93
CA PRO A 106 23.73 1.97 15.82
C PRO A 106 25.07 1.81 15.10
N ILE A 107 25.06 1.69 13.77
CA ILE A 107 26.26 1.61 12.94
C ILE A 107 26.65 3.04 12.56
N ASP A 108 27.90 3.41 12.84
CA ASP A 108 28.40 4.75 12.53
C ASP A 108 28.28 5.06 11.03
N ASN A 109 27.80 6.27 10.74
CA ASN A 109 27.55 6.79 9.39
C ASN A 109 26.51 6.02 8.56
N LEU A 110 25.68 5.15 9.18
CA LEU A 110 24.54 4.51 8.53
C LEU A 110 23.21 5.12 8.98
N TYR A 111 22.40 5.56 8.02
CA TYR A 111 21.13 6.25 8.23
C TYR A 111 19.98 5.64 7.42
N LEU A 112 18.77 5.67 7.99
CA LEU A 112 17.55 5.22 7.35
C LEU A 112 17.00 6.32 6.41
N CYS A 113 16.78 5.96 5.15
CA CYS A 113 16.24 6.85 4.11
C CYS A 113 15.05 6.19 3.38
N ASN A 114 14.20 5.48 4.11
CA ASN A 114 13.06 4.74 3.54
C ASN A 114 11.72 5.26 4.10
N HIS A 115 10.63 4.92 3.43
CA HIS A 115 9.27 5.26 3.85
C HIS A 115 8.75 4.39 4.99
N THR A 116 9.47 3.36 5.43
CA THR A 116 9.00 2.47 6.51
C THR A 116 9.37 3.00 7.90
N SER A 117 10.29 3.97 7.94
CA SER A 117 10.73 4.69 9.15
C SER A 117 9.78 5.81 9.54
N HIS A 118 10.01 6.44 10.70
CA HIS A 118 9.32 7.68 11.09
C HIS A 118 9.30 8.71 9.95
N PRO A 119 8.27 9.54 9.78
CA PRO A 119 6.99 9.62 10.49
C PRO A 119 5.91 8.62 10.06
N GLY A 120 6.14 7.81 9.03
CA GLY A 120 5.18 6.77 8.64
C GLY A 120 5.38 6.26 7.22
N GLY A 121 4.53 5.30 6.85
CA GLY A 121 4.40 4.81 5.48
C GLY A 121 3.68 5.83 4.59
N LEU A 122 4.32 6.21 3.49
CA LEU A 122 3.82 6.92 2.29
C LEU A 122 5.02 7.64 1.67
N CYS A 123 5.08 7.74 0.34
CA CYS A 123 6.12 8.51 -0.34
C CYS A 123 6.15 9.99 0.12
N LEU A 124 4.98 10.56 0.43
CA LEU A 124 4.81 11.95 0.86
C LEU A 124 5.46 12.26 2.22
N ILE A 125 5.67 11.24 3.05
CA ILE A 125 6.22 11.39 4.39
C ILE A 125 7.56 10.67 4.55
N ALA A 126 8.11 10.13 3.45
CA ALA A 126 9.49 9.69 3.42
C ALA A 126 10.38 10.93 3.54
N VAL A 127 11.13 11.02 4.64
CA VAL A 127 11.97 12.19 4.92
C VAL A 127 13.37 11.98 4.32
N PRO A 128 13.78 12.78 3.32
CA PRO A 128 15.14 12.73 2.77
C PRO A 128 16.15 13.55 3.59
N TYR A 129 15.77 14.05 4.78
CA TYR A 129 16.59 14.98 5.57
C TYR A 129 18.04 14.49 5.78
N ASN A 130 18.26 13.17 5.94
CA ASN A 130 19.61 12.62 6.11
C ASN A 130 20.39 12.40 4.82
N LEU A 131 19.72 12.42 3.66
CA LEU A 131 20.38 12.39 2.34
C LEU A 131 21.19 13.67 2.08
N MET A 132 20.89 14.76 2.80
CA MET A 132 21.50 16.08 2.63
C MET A 132 22.67 16.34 3.60
N LEU A 133 22.88 15.51 4.63
CA LEU A 133 23.88 15.74 5.68
C LEU A 133 25.19 14.95 5.52
N THR A 134 25.33 14.14 4.47
CA THR A 134 26.54 13.35 4.21
C THR A 134 27.60 14.08 3.37
N TYR A 135 27.38 15.35 3.03
CA TYR A 135 28.28 16.18 2.20
C TYR A 135 28.98 17.33 2.95
N SER A 136 28.94 17.36 4.28
CA SER A 136 29.62 18.38 5.11
C SER A 136 30.72 17.81 5.98
#